data_AF-A0A9R0TZG8-F1
#
_entry.id   AF-A0A9R0TZG8-F1
#
_cell.length_a   1.000
_cell.length_b   1.000
_cell.length_c   1.000
_cell.angle_alpha   90.00
_cell.angle_beta   90.00
_cell.angle_gamma   90.00
#
_symmetry.space_group_name_H-M   'P 1'
#
loop_
_entity.id
_entity.type
_entity.pdbx_description
1 polymer ?
#
loop_
_entity_poly.entity_id
_entity_poly.type
_entity_poly.pdbx_seq_one_letter_code
_entity_poly.pdbx_strand_id
1 'polypeptide(L)'
;MGAPAYGAVLLFALAPAAAVVNGSGAGVNSNSVLVALLDSHYTELAELVEKALLLQTLEDAVGRHNVTIFAPRNEALERDLDPEFKRFLLEPRNLKSLQTLLLFHVLPARHPAGSWPAASHPTLSGEDVELAAGANGSMRVAHAAVTRPDAVLRPDGVIHGIERLLVPRSVQEDFNRRRSLAAISAVLPTGAPEVDPRTHRLKKPAPPVLPGAPPVLPVWDAMAPGPSIAPAPAPGPGNGKHHFDGHSQVKDFIQTLVLYGGYNELADILVNLTSLATEMGRLVSEGYVLTVLAPNDEAMARLTTDQLSEPGSPENILYYHMIPEYQTEESMYNAVRRFGKVRYDTLRLPHKVVAREADGSVKFGQGEGSAYLFDPDIYTDGRISVQGIDAVLLPEDDKKPATPVSAPDRKAPAVTGSRKSKLRRGKLLEATCRMAGVFGQRSRLASCQ
;
A
#
# COMPACT_ATOMS: atom_id res chain seq x y z
N MET A 1 -50.70 -35.82 -48.19
CA MET A 1 -50.76 -36.75 -47.03
C MET A 1 -49.32 -37.14 -46.73
N GLY A 2 -48.64 -36.64 -45.70
CA GLY A 2 -49.15 -36.01 -44.48
C GLY A 2 -49.16 -37.03 -43.35
N ALA A 3 -47.98 -37.37 -42.83
CA ALA A 3 -47.78 -38.26 -41.68
C ALA A 3 -46.75 -37.62 -40.72
N PRO A 4 -46.89 -37.76 -39.39
CA PRO A 4 -46.28 -36.85 -38.43
C PRO A 4 -45.03 -37.38 -37.72
N ALA A 5 -44.36 -36.49 -36.99
CA ALA A 5 -43.12 -36.73 -36.27
C ALA A 5 -43.26 -37.61 -35.02
N TYR A 6 -42.17 -38.29 -34.66
CA TYR A 6 -41.83 -38.61 -33.28
C TYR A 6 -40.36 -38.27 -33.02
N GLY A 7 -40.13 -37.20 -32.24
CA GLY A 7 -38.80 -36.83 -31.77
C GLY A 7 -38.43 -37.65 -30.53
N ALA A 8 -37.31 -38.36 -30.57
CA ALA A 8 -36.79 -39.10 -29.43
C ALA A 8 -36.10 -38.14 -28.45
N VAL A 9 -36.76 -37.82 -27.33
CA VAL A 9 -36.14 -37.07 -26.22
C VAL A 9 -35.32 -38.05 -25.37
N LEU A 10 -34.00 -38.00 -25.55
CA LEU A 10 -33.05 -38.70 -24.68
C LEU A 10 -32.84 -37.90 -23.38
N LEU A 11 -33.45 -38.36 -22.28
CA LEU A 11 -33.08 -37.88 -20.94
C LEU A 11 -31.67 -38.37 -20.61
N PHE A 12 -30.69 -37.47 -20.63
CA PHE A 12 -29.42 -37.69 -19.93
C PHE A 12 -29.63 -37.38 -18.44
N ALA A 13 -29.64 -38.42 -17.61
CA ALA A 13 -29.62 -38.26 -16.16
C ALA A 13 -28.22 -37.80 -15.73
N LEU A 14 -28.12 -36.55 -15.24
CA LEU A 14 -26.87 -36.00 -14.73
C LEU A 14 -26.63 -36.52 -13.30
N ALA A 15 -25.76 -37.53 -13.16
CA ALA A 15 -25.30 -37.98 -11.85
C ALA A 15 -24.26 -36.99 -11.30
N PRO A 16 -24.35 -36.55 -10.03
CA PRO A 16 -23.32 -35.71 -9.43
C PRO A 16 -22.07 -36.55 -9.17
N ALA A 17 -20.98 -36.23 -9.87
CA ALA A 17 -19.67 -36.78 -9.56
C ALA A 17 -19.20 -36.19 -8.22
N ALA A 18 -19.20 -37.02 -7.17
CA ALA A 18 -18.62 -36.64 -5.89
C ALA A 18 -17.10 -36.48 -6.05
N ALA A 19 -16.63 -35.24 -6.03
CA ALA A 19 -15.21 -34.95 -5.99
C ALA A 19 -14.64 -35.43 -4.65
N VAL A 20 -13.89 -36.52 -4.68
CA VAL A 20 -13.13 -36.99 -3.51
C VAL A 20 -12.00 -35.99 -3.27
N VAL A 21 -12.23 -35.05 -2.36
CA VAL A 21 -11.18 -34.14 -1.88
C VAL A 21 -10.23 -34.97 -1.02
N ASN A 22 -9.20 -35.55 -1.65
CA ASN A 22 -8.25 -36.40 -0.95
C ASN A 22 -7.28 -35.53 -0.14
N GLY A 23 -7.75 -35.10 1.04
CA GLY A 23 -7.05 -34.25 2.00
C GLY A 23 -5.75 -34.88 2.47
N SER A 24 -4.71 -34.74 1.65
CA SER A 24 -3.35 -35.13 1.95
C SER A 24 -2.72 -33.94 2.67
N GLY A 25 -2.69 -33.98 4.00
CA GLY A 25 -2.08 -32.90 4.78
C GLY A 25 -0.63 -32.66 4.33
N ALA A 26 -0.29 -31.41 4.07
CA ALA A 26 1.06 -30.97 3.68
C ALA A 26 2.05 -31.16 4.85
N GLY A 27 2.45 -32.41 5.08
CA GLY A 27 3.58 -32.73 5.92
C GLY A 27 4.86 -32.34 5.18
N VAL A 28 5.53 -31.29 5.65
CA VAL A 28 6.85 -30.86 5.15
C VAL A 28 7.80 -32.06 5.22
N ASN A 29 8.09 -32.66 4.07
CA ASN A 29 8.95 -33.82 3.99
C ASN A 29 10.40 -33.34 4.18
N SER A 30 11.03 -33.72 5.30
CA SER A 30 12.43 -33.36 5.61
C SER A 30 13.44 -33.85 4.56
N ASN A 31 13.03 -34.74 3.65
CA ASN A 31 13.82 -35.17 2.51
C ASN A 31 13.58 -34.34 1.23
N SER A 32 12.86 -33.22 1.31
CA SER A 32 12.57 -32.40 0.12
C SER A 32 13.78 -31.57 -0.34
N VAL A 33 13.94 -31.44 -1.65
CA VAL A 33 14.91 -30.57 -2.31
C VAL A 33 14.69 -29.09 -1.99
N LEU A 34 13.44 -28.65 -1.76
CA LEU A 34 13.15 -27.24 -1.45
C LEU A 34 13.60 -26.88 -0.03
N VAL A 35 13.27 -27.72 0.96
CA VAL A 35 13.80 -27.59 2.33
C VAL A 35 15.33 -27.60 2.30
N ALA A 36 15.92 -28.52 1.55
CA ALA A 36 17.36 -28.61 1.40
C ALA A 36 18.01 -27.45 0.60
N LEU A 37 17.23 -26.61 -0.09
CA LEU A 37 17.68 -25.34 -0.67
C LEU A 37 17.70 -24.23 0.37
N LEU A 38 16.63 -24.12 1.17
CA LEU A 38 16.50 -23.10 2.23
C LEU A 38 17.56 -23.31 3.33
N ASP A 39 17.84 -24.56 3.70
CA ASP A 39 18.91 -24.93 4.66
C ASP A 39 20.34 -24.86 4.06
N SER A 40 20.50 -24.45 2.81
CA SER A 40 21.78 -24.52 2.09
C SER A 40 22.64 -23.26 2.21
N HIS A 41 23.84 -23.32 1.63
CA HIS A 41 24.74 -22.17 1.49
C HIS A 41 24.35 -21.20 0.37
N TYR A 42 23.24 -21.43 -0.36
CA TYR A 42 22.73 -20.54 -1.41
C TYR A 42 21.75 -19.50 -0.85
N THR A 43 22.15 -18.84 0.25
CA THR A 43 21.29 -17.95 1.05
C THR A 43 20.68 -16.81 0.24
N GLU A 44 21.45 -16.18 -0.66
CA GLU A 44 20.95 -15.11 -1.53
C GLU A 44 19.82 -15.58 -2.44
N LEU A 45 19.87 -16.83 -2.91
CA LEU A 45 18.79 -17.39 -3.74
C LEU A 45 17.55 -17.72 -2.91
N ALA A 46 17.73 -18.25 -1.70
CA ALA A 46 16.64 -18.53 -0.77
C ALA A 46 15.88 -17.23 -0.42
N GLU A 47 16.60 -16.16 -0.07
CA GLU A 47 16.00 -14.84 0.17
C GLU A 47 15.21 -14.31 -1.04
N LEU A 48 15.71 -14.50 -2.26
CA LEU A 48 14.98 -14.06 -3.46
C LEU A 48 13.72 -14.89 -3.70
N VAL A 49 13.72 -16.20 -3.40
CA VAL A 49 12.54 -17.07 -3.49
C VAL A 49 11.45 -16.65 -2.49
N GLU A 50 11.84 -16.29 -1.26
CA GLU A 50 10.93 -15.72 -0.26
C GLU A 50 10.37 -14.36 -0.71
N LYS A 51 11.25 -13.42 -1.12
CA LYS A 51 10.86 -12.07 -1.60
C LYS A 51 9.98 -12.11 -2.86
N ALA A 52 10.11 -13.16 -3.68
CA ALA A 52 9.28 -13.38 -4.87
C ALA A 52 7.97 -14.13 -4.59
N LEU A 53 7.69 -14.52 -3.33
CA LEU A 53 6.51 -15.29 -2.91
C LEU A 53 6.35 -16.62 -3.67
N LEU A 54 7.48 -17.26 -4.04
CA LEU A 54 7.46 -18.46 -4.90
C LEU A 54 7.37 -19.79 -4.15
N LEU A 55 7.48 -19.81 -2.82
CA LEU A 55 7.51 -21.06 -2.02
C LEU A 55 6.37 -22.02 -2.39
N GLN A 56 5.12 -21.57 -2.31
CA GLN A 56 3.94 -22.38 -2.66
C GLN A 56 3.99 -22.93 -4.10
N THR A 57 4.48 -22.12 -5.06
CA THR A 57 4.58 -22.52 -6.47
C THR A 57 5.66 -23.59 -6.67
N LEU A 58 6.77 -23.51 -5.94
CA LEU A 58 7.84 -24.50 -5.98
C LEU A 58 7.44 -25.78 -5.25
N GLU A 59 6.73 -25.70 -4.12
CA GLU A 59 6.14 -26.85 -3.43
C GLU A 59 5.18 -27.61 -4.35
N ASP A 60 4.25 -26.91 -5.01
CA ASP A 60 3.32 -27.50 -5.96
C ASP A 60 4.04 -28.11 -7.19
N ALA A 61 5.18 -27.56 -7.60
CA ALA A 61 5.98 -28.11 -8.69
C ALA A 61 6.69 -29.41 -8.27
N VAL A 62 7.34 -29.41 -7.10
CA VAL A 62 8.00 -30.57 -6.48
C VAL A 62 7.00 -31.70 -6.18
N GLY A 63 5.77 -31.36 -5.77
CA GLY A 63 4.70 -32.33 -5.54
C GLY A 63 4.15 -32.98 -6.82
N ARG A 64 4.33 -32.36 -7.98
CA ARG A 64 3.87 -32.88 -9.29
C ARG A 64 4.96 -33.60 -10.06
N HIS A 65 6.19 -33.09 -10.02
CA HIS A 65 7.31 -33.54 -10.84
C HIS A 65 8.62 -33.47 -10.04
N ASN A 66 9.56 -34.38 -10.31
CA ASN A 66 10.90 -34.23 -9.74
C ASN A 66 11.63 -33.07 -10.44
N VAL A 67 12.26 -32.17 -9.68
CA VAL A 67 12.84 -30.92 -10.22
C VAL A 67 14.37 -30.90 -10.26
N THR A 68 14.92 -30.02 -11.11
CA THR A 68 16.35 -29.64 -11.09
C THR A 68 16.43 -28.14 -10.83
N ILE A 69 17.17 -27.74 -9.80
CA ILE A 69 17.37 -26.33 -9.41
C ILE A 69 18.81 -25.93 -9.72
N PHE A 70 18.99 -24.85 -10.47
CA PHE A 70 20.29 -24.26 -10.75
C PHE A 70 20.55 -23.11 -9.78
N ALA A 71 21.35 -23.35 -8.75
CA ALA A 71 21.59 -22.39 -7.69
C ALA A 71 22.87 -21.55 -7.98
N PRO A 72 22.76 -20.26 -8.30
CA PRO A 72 23.93 -19.40 -8.43
C PRO A 72 24.63 -19.21 -7.08
N ARG A 73 25.96 -19.06 -7.11
CA ARG A 73 26.73 -18.69 -5.92
C ARG A 73 26.35 -17.28 -5.44
N ASN A 74 26.39 -17.04 -4.13
CA ASN A 74 26.03 -15.76 -3.52
C ASN A 74 26.80 -14.57 -4.12
N GLU A 75 28.10 -14.74 -4.41
CA GLU A 75 28.92 -13.67 -4.99
C GLU A 75 28.39 -13.19 -6.36
N ALA A 76 27.72 -14.07 -7.12
CA ALA A 76 27.14 -13.71 -8.40
C ALA A 76 25.87 -12.86 -8.29
N LEU A 77 25.17 -12.90 -7.15
CA LEU A 77 24.01 -12.07 -6.85
C LEU A 77 24.41 -10.77 -6.14
N GLU A 78 25.48 -10.82 -5.36
CA GLU A 78 26.04 -9.64 -4.67
C GLU A 78 26.84 -8.72 -5.59
N ARG A 79 27.76 -9.28 -6.40
CA ARG A 79 28.87 -8.54 -7.04
C ARG A 79 28.86 -8.56 -8.56
N ASP A 80 28.53 -9.70 -9.15
CA ASP A 80 28.61 -9.88 -10.62
C ASP A 80 27.36 -9.36 -11.35
N LEU A 81 26.31 -8.99 -10.61
CA LEU A 81 25.06 -8.47 -11.14
C LEU A 81 25.12 -6.93 -11.29
N ASP A 82 24.68 -6.42 -12.44
CA ASP A 82 24.60 -4.97 -12.69
C ASP A 82 23.73 -4.28 -11.60
N PRO A 83 24.21 -3.23 -10.91
CA PRO A 83 23.46 -2.56 -9.85
C PRO A 83 22.11 -1.96 -10.30
N GLU A 84 22.00 -1.48 -11.53
CA GLU A 84 20.73 -0.99 -12.08
C GLU A 84 19.76 -2.15 -12.32
N PHE A 85 20.26 -3.30 -12.79
CA PHE A 85 19.47 -4.52 -12.98
C PHE A 85 19.04 -5.15 -11.64
N LYS A 86 19.95 -5.20 -10.65
CA LYS A 86 19.63 -5.66 -9.28
C LYS A 86 18.54 -4.78 -8.65
N ARG A 87 18.62 -3.45 -8.79
CA ARG A 87 17.56 -2.55 -8.32
C ARG A 87 16.24 -2.79 -9.05
N PHE A 88 16.28 -2.91 -10.38
CA PHE A 88 15.09 -3.23 -11.19
C PHE A 88 14.39 -4.52 -10.71
N LEU A 89 15.13 -5.59 -10.42
CA LEU A 89 14.53 -6.84 -9.93
C LEU A 89 13.92 -6.75 -8.52
N LEU A 90 14.50 -5.91 -7.64
CA LEU A 90 14.06 -5.76 -6.24
C LEU A 90 12.96 -4.70 -6.05
N GLU A 91 12.63 -3.92 -7.08
CA GLU A 91 11.47 -3.03 -7.07
C GLU A 91 10.16 -3.84 -7.04
N PRO A 92 9.24 -3.64 -6.05
CA PRO A 92 8.01 -4.43 -5.92
C PRO A 92 7.15 -4.47 -7.20
N ARG A 93 7.14 -3.38 -7.97
CA ARG A 93 6.45 -3.27 -9.26
C ARG A 93 6.95 -4.26 -10.32
N ASN A 94 8.17 -4.77 -10.20
CA ASN A 94 8.76 -5.73 -11.13
C ASN A 94 8.85 -7.14 -10.54
N LEU A 95 8.11 -7.44 -9.47
CA LEU A 95 8.05 -8.77 -8.82
C LEU A 95 7.76 -9.91 -9.81
N LYS A 96 6.94 -9.68 -10.84
CA LYS A 96 6.72 -10.66 -11.90
C LYS A 96 7.99 -10.99 -12.69
N SER A 97 8.85 -10.01 -12.97
CA SER A 97 10.13 -10.23 -13.65
C SER A 97 11.11 -10.99 -12.74
N LEU A 98 11.10 -10.73 -11.42
CA LEU A 98 11.84 -11.53 -10.44
C LEU A 98 11.33 -12.99 -10.38
N GLN A 99 10.01 -13.20 -10.35
CA GLN A 99 9.41 -14.54 -10.37
C GLN A 99 9.81 -15.31 -11.64
N THR A 100 9.66 -14.71 -12.82
CA THR A 100 10.08 -15.32 -14.10
C THR A 100 11.56 -15.69 -14.09
N LEU A 101 12.42 -14.84 -13.54
CA LEU A 101 13.86 -15.08 -13.44
C LEU A 101 14.18 -16.26 -12.51
N LEU A 102 13.53 -16.36 -11.35
CA LEU A 102 13.76 -17.47 -10.41
C LEU A 102 13.19 -18.80 -10.95
N LEU A 103 12.01 -18.79 -11.57
CA LEU A 103 11.43 -19.97 -12.22
C LEU A 103 12.26 -20.44 -13.42
N PHE A 104 13.01 -19.56 -14.09
CA PHE A 104 13.97 -19.93 -15.15
C PHE A 104 15.19 -20.72 -14.63
N HIS A 105 15.46 -20.70 -13.31
CA HIS A 105 16.48 -21.54 -12.70
C HIS A 105 15.97 -22.95 -12.33
N VAL A 106 14.70 -23.27 -12.60
CA VAL A 106 14.08 -24.55 -12.22
C VAL A 106 13.53 -25.29 -13.43
N LEU A 107 13.95 -26.54 -13.59
CA LEU A 107 13.40 -27.47 -14.58
C LEU A 107 12.37 -28.42 -13.93
N PRO A 108 11.22 -28.70 -14.58
CA PRO A 108 10.24 -29.70 -14.16
C PRO A 108 10.68 -31.15 -14.48
N ALA A 109 11.98 -31.42 -14.42
CA ALA A 109 12.59 -32.72 -14.64
C ALA A 109 13.89 -32.86 -13.82
N ARG A 110 14.26 -34.08 -13.42
CA ARG A 110 15.44 -34.37 -12.59
C ARG A 110 16.62 -34.82 -13.45
N HIS A 111 17.70 -34.02 -13.48
CA HIS A 111 18.86 -34.22 -14.33
C HIS A 111 20.17 -34.27 -13.51
N PRO A 112 20.44 -35.37 -12.77
CA PRO A 112 21.69 -35.51 -12.03
C PRO A 112 22.89 -35.53 -12.97
N ALA A 113 24.08 -35.19 -12.46
CA ALA A 113 25.29 -34.99 -13.26
C ALA A 113 25.70 -36.24 -14.05
N GLY A 114 25.48 -37.43 -13.49
CA GLY A 114 25.75 -38.70 -14.17
C GLY A 114 24.84 -39.00 -15.38
N SER A 115 23.75 -38.24 -15.58
CA SER A 115 22.84 -38.37 -16.72
C SER A 115 22.46 -36.98 -17.27
N TRP A 116 23.44 -36.10 -17.42
CA TRP A 116 23.25 -34.73 -17.92
C TRP A 116 22.82 -34.73 -19.39
N PRO A 117 21.60 -34.24 -19.72
CA PRO A 117 21.15 -34.18 -21.10
C PRO A 117 21.79 -32.97 -21.82
N ALA A 118 22.37 -33.19 -22.99
CA ALA A 118 22.90 -32.13 -23.84
C ALA A 118 21.84 -31.67 -24.85
N ALA A 119 20.81 -30.96 -24.37
CA ALA A 119 19.66 -30.51 -25.17
C ALA A 119 19.02 -29.21 -24.62
N SER A 120 18.01 -28.68 -25.31
CA SER A 120 17.14 -27.60 -24.80
C SER A 120 16.05 -28.19 -23.91
N HIS A 121 15.79 -27.57 -22.76
CA HIS A 121 14.77 -28.03 -21.80
C HIS A 121 13.86 -26.87 -21.35
N PRO A 122 12.53 -27.09 -21.27
CA PRO A 122 11.61 -26.07 -20.76
C PRO A 122 11.80 -25.86 -19.26
N THR A 123 11.87 -24.61 -18.83
CA THR A 123 11.91 -24.23 -17.41
C THR A 123 10.51 -23.96 -16.85
N LEU A 124 10.39 -23.79 -15.53
CA LEU A 124 9.11 -23.39 -14.90
C LEU A 124 8.66 -21.98 -15.29
N SER A 125 9.51 -21.14 -15.89
CA SER A 125 9.09 -19.83 -16.40
C SER A 125 8.41 -19.91 -17.78
N GLY A 126 8.47 -21.07 -18.44
CA GLY A 126 7.98 -21.28 -19.81
C GLY A 126 8.97 -20.90 -20.91
N GLU A 127 10.15 -20.36 -20.57
CA GLU A 127 11.28 -20.24 -21.50
C GLU A 127 12.18 -21.49 -21.43
N ASP A 128 12.79 -21.83 -22.55
CA ASP A 128 13.74 -22.93 -22.68
C ASP A 128 15.15 -22.53 -22.23
N VAL A 129 15.86 -23.45 -21.57
CA VAL A 129 17.29 -23.32 -21.24
C VAL A 129 18.10 -24.44 -21.91
N GLU A 130 19.21 -24.06 -22.55
CA GLU A 130 20.13 -25.01 -23.19
C GLU A 130 21.06 -25.64 -22.14
N LEU A 131 21.05 -26.97 -22.04
CA LEU A 131 22.01 -27.73 -21.25
C LEU A 131 23.08 -28.32 -22.18
N ALA A 132 24.35 -28.14 -21.82
CA ALA A 132 25.48 -28.60 -22.62
C ALA A 132 26.52 -29.35 -21.79
N ALA A 133 27.20 -30.31 -22.42
CA ALA A 133 28.31 -31.06 -21.85
C ALA A 133 29.58 -30.85 -22.71
N GLY A 134 30.68 -30.49 -22.07
CA GLY A 134 32.00 -30.39 -22.69
C GLY A 134 32.72 -31.75 -22.74
N ALA A 135 33.63 -31.92 -23.70
CA ALA A 135 34.39 -33.15 -23.91
C ALA A 135 35.28 -33.57 -22.72
N ASN A 136 35.54 -32.66 -21.78
CA ASN A 136 36.27 -32.88 -20.52
C ASN A 136 35.34 -33.14 -19.32
N GLY A 137 34.04 -33.33 -19.54
CA GLY A 137 33.04 -33.46 -18.47
C GLY A 137 32.53 -32.14 -17.89
N SER A 138 32.92 -30.97 -18.42
CA SER A 138 32.40 -29.69 -17.93
C SER A 138 30.92 -29.51 -18.30
N MET A 139 30.04 -29.39 -17.30
CA MET A 139 28.61 -29.13 -17.51
C MET A 139 28.34 -27.63 -17.59
N ARG A 140 27.40 -27.24 -18.46
CA ARG A 140 27.01 -25.84 -18.69
C ARG A 140 25.49 -25.70 -18.80
N VAL A 141 24.99 -24.59 -18.26
CA VAL A 141 23.57 -24.18 -18.30
C VAL A 141 23.51 -22.83 -19.01
N ALA A 142 23.09 -22.83 -20.27
CA ALA A 142 23.23 -21.74 -21.22
C ALA A 142 24.67 -21.14 -21.19
N HIS A 143 24.80 -19.93 -20.67
CA HIS A 143 26.09 -19.26 -20.55
C HIS A 143 26.84 -19.57 -19.24
N ALA A 144 26.17 -20.04 -18.19
CA ALA A 144 26.78 -20.38 -16.90
C ALA A 144 27.53 -21.72 -16.94
N ALA A 145 28.69 -21.80 -16.29
CA ALA A 145 29.32 -23.07 -15.96
C ALA A 145 28.69 -23.67 -14.68
N VAL A 146 28.52 -24.99 -14.64
CA VAL A 146 28.16 -25.69 -13.39
C VAL A 146 29.44 -25.85 -12.57
N THR A 147 29.49 -25.21 -11.40
CA THR A 147 30.66 -25.23 -10.50
C THR A 147 30.56 -26.32 -9.43
N ARG A 148 29.35 -26.68 -9.02
CA ARG A 148 29.06 -27.75 -8.04
C ARG A 148 27.98 -28.67 -8.59
N PRO A 149 28.32 -29.64 -9.46
CA PRO A 149 27.36 -30.64 -9.92
C PRO A 149 26.88 -31.49 -8.73
N ASP A 150 25.60 -31.87 -8.73
CA ASP A 150 24.97 -32.69 -7.69
C ASP A 150 25.21 -32.18 -6.24
N ALA A 151 25.28 -30.85 -6.07
CA ALA A 151 25.57 -30.19 -4.79
C ALA A 151 24.60 -30.59 -3.67
N VAL A 152 23.32 -30.83 -4.02
CA VAL A 152 22.34 -31.49 -3.16
C VAL A 152 21.58 -32.51 -4.00
N LEU A 153 21.56 -33.76 -3.55
CA LEU A 153 20.75 -34.83 -4.10
C LEU A 153 19.62 -35.20 -3.13
N ARG A 154 18.39 -35.24 -3.65
CA ARG A 154 17.19 -35.74 -2.97
C ARG A 154 16.37 -36.65 -3.90
N PRO A 155 15.36 -37.36 -3.38
CA PRO A 155 14.48 -38.19 -4.21
C PRO A 155 13.61 -37.36 -5.17
N ASP A 156 13.12 -36.22 -4.67
CA ASP A 156 12.22 -35.27 -5.36
C ASP A 156 12.97 -34.24 -6.23
N GLY A 157 14.29 -34.09 -6.08
CA GLY A 157 15.05 -33.23 -6.96
C GLY A 157 16.56 -33.24 -6.78
N VAL A 158 17.22 -32.35 -7.51
CA VAL A 158 18.67 -32.12 -7.46
C VAL A 158 18.98 -30.63 -7.57
N ILE A 159 19.99 -30.17 -6.84
CA ILE A 159 20.51 -28.80 -6.91
C ILE A 159 21.92 -28.83 -7.49
N HIS A 160 22.17 -28.03 -8.52
CA HIS A 160 23.51 -27.82 -9.09
C HIS A 160 23.94 -26.38 -8.84
N GLY A 161 25.13 -26.19 -8.27
CA GLY A 161 25.71 -24.85 -8.12
C GLY A 161 26.24 -24.33 -9.45
N ILE A 162 25.78 -23.16 -9.87
CA ILE A 162 26.21 -22.50 -11.12
C ILE A 162 27.07 -21.26 -10.83
N GLU A 163 27.95 -20.93 -11.78
CA GLU A 163 28.91 -19.84 -11.67
C GLU A 163 28.26 -18.47 -11.50
N ARG A 164 27.16 -18.22 -12.23
CA ARG A 164 26.48 -16.94 -12.42
C ARG A 164 24.97 -17.10 -12.59
N LEU A 165 24.21 -16.03 -12.31
CA LEU A 165 22.76 -15.96 -12.50
C LEU A 165 22.36 -16.20 -13.98
N LEU A 166 21.27 -16.94 -14.20
CA LEU A 166 20.62 -17.11 -15.49
C LEU A 166 19.59 -15.99 -15.68
N VAL A 167 19.69 -15.24 -16.79
CA VAL A 167 18.74 -14.18 -17.12
C VAL A 167 17.93 -14.60 -18.35
N PRO A 168 16.61 -14.85 -18.22
CA PRO A 168 15.74 -15.17 -19.35
C PRO A 168 15.54 -13.95 -20.28
N ARG A 169 15.16 -14.20 -21.54
CA ARG A 169 15.07 -13.13 -22.54
C ARG A 169 13.96 -12.14 -22.21
N SER A 170 12.82 -12.61 -21.72
CA SER A 170 11.71 -11.74 -21.30
C SER A 170 12.12 -10.70 -20.25
N VAL A 171 12.86 -11.12 -19.22
CA VAL A 171 13.32 -10.23 -18.13
C VAL A 171 14.39 -9.25 -18.62
N GLN A 172 15.28 -9.69 -19.52
CA GLN A 172 16.24 -8.79 -20.16
C GLN A 172 15.54 -7.77 -21.07
N GLU A 173 14.49 -8.18 -21.79
CA GLU A 173 13.65 -7.30 -22.61
C GLU A 173 12.87 -6.31 -21.75
N ASP A 174 12.32 -6.71 -20.60
CA ASP A 174 11.63 -5.81 -19.67
C ASP A 174 12.57 -4.74 -19.12
N PHE A 175 13.78 -5.12 -18.68
CA PHE A 175 14.81 -4.17 -18.27
C PHE A 175 15.20 -3.22 -19.42
N ASN A 176 15.43 -3.76 -20.62
CA ASN A 176 15.77 -2.98 -21.80
C ASN A 176 14.62 -2.03 -22.22
N ARG A 177 13.36 -2.44 -22.04
CA ARG A 177 12.15 -1.65 -22.30
C ARG A 177 12.05 -0.49 -21.30
N ARG A 178 12.35 -0.71 -20.01
CA ARG A 178 12.46 0.37 -19.02
C ARG A 178 13.57 1.36 -19.40
N ARG A 179 14.75 0.85 -19.75
CA ARG A 179 15.91 1.67 -20.16
C ARG A 179 15.66 2.45 -21.46
N SER A 180 14.98 1.86 -22.44
CA SER A 180 14.68 2.50 -23.73
C SER A 180 13.54 3.51 -23.61
N LEU A 181 12.51 3.24 -22.79
CA LEU A 181 11.50 4.25 -22.45
C LEU A 181 12.14 5.47 -21.76
N ALA A 182 13.07 5.25 -20.82
CA ALA A 182 13.84 6.32 -20.22
C ALA A 182 14.66 7.11 -21.27
N ALA A 183 15.37 6.42 -22.17
CA ALA A 183 16.17 7.05 -23.23
C ALA A 183 15.33 7.80 -24.27
N ILE A 184 14.17 7.27 -24.68
CA ILE A 184 13.26 7.91 -25.63
C ILE A 184 12.58 9.12 -24.98
N SER A 185 12.23 9.05 -23.69
CA SER A 185 11.70 10.19 -22.92
C SER A 185 12.71 11.33 -22.70
N ALA A 186 14.00 11.10 -22.94
CA ALA A 186 15.05 12.09 -22.72
C ALA A 186 15.19 13.14 -23.85
N VAL A 187 14.52 12.93 -24.99
CA VAL A 187 14.48 13.92 -26.09
C VAL A 187 13.25 14.80 -25.93
N LEU A 188 13.43 15.95 -25.28
CA LEU A 188 12.35 16.95 -25.10
C LEU A 188 11.89 17.52 -26.45
N PRO A 189 10.61 17.39 -26.84
CA PRO A 189 10.04 18.23 -27.89
C PRO A 189 9.92 19.67 -27.36
N THR A 190 10.78 20.56 -27.81
CA THR A 190 10.67 21.99 -27.49
C THR A 190 9.45 22.60 -28.15
N GLY A 191 8.57 23.23 -27.37
CA GLY A 191 7.46 24.03 -27.89
C GLY A 191 7.95 25.15 -28.82
N ALA A 192 7.10 25.58 -29.75
CA ALA A 192 7.45 26.62 -30.71
C ALA A 192 7.82 27.93 -29.96
N PRO A 193 8.91 28.62 -30.38
CA PRO A 193 9.37 29.83 -29.70
C PRO A 193 8.31 30.95 -29.71
N GLU A 194 7.87 31.40 -28.53
CA GLU A 194 6.91 32.50 -28.40
C GLU A 194 7.60 33.85 -28.66
N VAL A 195 7.12 34.56 -29.69
CA VAL A 195 7.60 35.89 -30.10
C VAL A 195 6.68 36.95 -29.51
N ASP A 196 7.24 37.90 -28.76
CA ASP A 196 6.48 39.06 -28.25
C ASP A 196 6.01 39.95 -29.42
N PRO A 197 4.68 40.11 -29.63
CA PRO A 197 4.14 40.86 -30.76
C PRO A 197 4.41 42.37 -30.70
N ARG A 198 4.89 42.92 -29.57
CA ARG A 198 5.28 44.34 -29.47
C ARG A 198 6.75 44.60 -29.73
N THR A 199 7.62 43.59 -29.56
CA THR A 199 9.08 43.77 -29.66
C THR A 199 9.75 42.86 -30.70
N HIS A 200 8.98 41.94 -31.30
CA HIS A 200 9.47 40.89 -32.21
C HIS A 200 10.65 40.08 -31.65
N ARG A 201 10.78 40.01 -30.32
CA ARG A 201 11.83 39.26 -29.63
C ARG A 201 11.27 38.00 -29.00
N LEU A 202 12.13 36.99 -28.93
CA LEU A 202 11.88 35.77 -28.17
C LEU A 202 11.70 36.13 -26.70
N LYS A 203 10.54 35.76 -26.14
CA LYS A 203 10.25 35.96 -24.72
C LYS A 203 11.15 35.01 -23.91
N LYS A 204 11.95 35.56 -22.99
CA LYS A 204 12.85 34.75 -22.17
C LYS A 204 12.01 33.83 -21.26
N PRO A 205 12.22 32.50 -21.27
CA PRO A 205 11.46 31.60 -20.40
C PRO A 205 11.61 31.99 -18.93
N ALA A 206 10.54 31.78 -18.15
CA ALA A 206 10.64 31.83 -16.70
C ALA A 206 11.67 30.78 -16.22
N PRO A 207 12.42 31.05 -15.12
CA PRO A 207 13.33 30.06 -14.57
C PRO A 207 12.54 28.80 -14.17
N PRO A 208 13.03 27.59 -14.47
CA PRO A 208 12.35 26.36 -14.09
C PRO A 208 12.24 26.25 -12.57
N VAL A 209 11.07 25.86 -12.09
CA VAL A 209 10.86 25.50 -10.68
C VAL A 209 11.71 24.26 -10.38
N LEU A 210 12.41 24.26 -9.23
CA LEU A 210 13.26 23.14 -8.84
C LEU A 210 12.40 21.89 -8.59
N PRO A 211 12.79 20.70 -9.11
CA PRO A 211 12.11 19.45 -8.79
C PRO A 211 12.07 19.21 -7.28
N GLY A 212 10.87 18.97 -6.73
CA GLY A 212 10.66 18.80 -5.29
C GLY A 212 10.40 20.09 -4.49
N ALA A 213 10.22 21.23 -5.15
CA ALA A 213 9.63 22.40 -4.47
C ALA A 213 8.21 22.06 -3.96
N PRO A 214 7.83 22.45 -2.72
CA PRO A 214 6.48 22.24 -2.23
C PRO A 214 5.47 23.02 -3.09
N PRO A 215 4.23 22.52 -3.23
CA PRO A 215 3.20 23.20 -3.99
C PRO A 215 2.93 24.60 -3.45
N VAL A 216 2.78 25.56 -4.37
CA VAL A 216 2.67 27.01 -4.07
C VAL A 216 1.31 27.37 -3.45
N LEU A 217 0.30 26.54 -3.71
CA LEU A 217 -1.04 26.66 -3.15
C LEU A 217 -1.28 25.54 -2.14
N PRO A 218 -2.17 25.74 -1.17
CA PRO A 218 -2.60 24.69 -0.26
C PRO A 218 -3.58 23.71 -0.95
N VAL A 219 -3.65 22.48 -0.43
CA VAL A 219 -4.45 21.37 -1.02
C VAL A 219 -5.90 21.75 -1.30
N TRP A 220 -6.54 22.51 -0.41
CA TRP A 220 -7.95 22.89 -0.56
C TRP A 220 -8.21 23.81 -1.77
N ASP A 221 -7.26 24.69 -2.12
CA ASP A 221 -7.37 25.55 -3.30
C ASP A 221 -7.13 24.76 -4.60
N ALA A 222 -6.43 23.61 -4.53
CA ALA A 222 -6.25 22.69 -5.66
C ALA A 222 -7.46 21.77 -5.92
N MET A 223 -8.23 21.46 -4.86
CA MET A 223 -9.48 20.66 -4.94
C MET A 223 -10.72 21.51 -5.28
N ALA A 224 -10.67 22.83 -5.09
CA ALA A 224 -11.83 23.69 -5.32
C ALA A 224 -12.31 23.65 -6.80
N PRO A 225 -13.62 23.51 -7.07
CA PRO A 225 -14.18 23.59 -8.43
C PRO A 225 -14.19 25.05 -8.92
N GLY A 226 -13.01 25.56 -9.26
CA GLY A 226 -12.86 26.85 -9.91
C GLY A 226 -13.40 26.83 -11.34
N PRO A 227 -13.67 28.01 -11.95
CA PRO A 227 -13.71 28.07 -13.41
C PRO A 227 -12.38 27.53 -13.96
N SER A 228 -12.36 27.06 -15.21
CA SER A 228 -11.14 26.63 -15.90
C SER A 228 -10.20 27.81 -16.20
N ILE A 229 -9.65 28.38 -15.14
CA ILE A 229 -8.39 29.13 -15.15
C ILE A 229 -7.41 28.27 -15.96
N ALA A 230 -6.77 28.91 -16.94
CA ALA A 230 -6.10 28.26 -18.07
C ALA A 230 -5.36 26.98 -17.66
N PRO A 231 -5.44 25.89 -18.46
CA PRO A 231 -4.91 24.58 -18.09
C PRO A 231 -3.52 24.72 -17.48
N ALA A 232 -3.37 24.17 -16.27
CA ALA A 232 -2.17 24.33 -15.43
C ALA A 232 -0.92 24.27 -16.31
N PRO A 233 -0.04 25.29 -16.26
CA PRO A 233 0.84 25.67 -17.37
C PRO A 233 1.38 24.46 -18.13
N ALA A 234 0.84 24.24 -19.33
CA ALA A 234 0.95 22.99 -20.08
C ALA A 234 2.38 22.42 -19.95
N PRO A 235 2.54 21.20 -19.38
CA PRO A 235 3.77 20.78 -18.72
C PRO A 235 5.03 21.25 -19.43
N GLY A 236 5.65 22.30 -18.87
CA GLY A 236 6.87 22.88 -19.44
C GLY A 236 7.88 21.77 -19.64
N PRO A 237 8.45 21.58 -20.84
CA PRO A 237 8.99 20.30 -21.29
C PRO A 237 10.04 19.82 -20.29
N GLY A 238 9.65 18.84 -19.49
CA GLY A 238 10.33 18.51 -18.25
C GLY A 238 11.59 17.72 -18.52
N ASN A 239 12.69 18.17 -17.93
CA ASN A 239 13.85 17.33 -17.67
C ASN A 239 13.39 16.02 -17.02
N GLY A 240 13.59 14.88 -17.70
CA GLY A 240 13.06 13.55 -17.36
C GLY A 240 13.59 12.89 -16.07
N LYS A 241 13.86 13.67 -15.03
CA LYS A 241 14.04 13.21 -13.65
C LYS A 241 12.75 13.51 -12.88
N HIS A 242 11.98 12.45 -12.63
CA HIS A 242 10.81 12.44 -11.74
C HIS A 242 9.59 13.26 -12.19
N HIS A 243 9.03 12.94 -13.37
CA HIS A 243 7.57 13.03 -13.50
C HIS A 243 6.97 11.96 -12.60
N PHE A 244 6.41 12.40 -11.47
CA PHE A 244 5.87 11.55 -10.44
C PHE A 244 4.42 11.23 -10.79
N ASP A 245 4.17 10.03 -11.32
CA ASP A 245 2.83 9.60 -11.67
C ASP A 245 2.06 9.14 -10.43
N GLY A 246 1.28 10.06 -9.86
CA GLY A 246 0.42 9.80 -8.72
C GLY A 246 -0.75 8.86 -9.04
N HIS A 247 -1.17 8.73 -10.31
CA HIS A 247 -2.23 7.78 -10.67
C HIS A 247 -1.73 6.33 -10.62
N SER A 248 -0.49 6.08 -11.07
CA SER A 248 0.17 4.78 -10.85
C SER A 248 0.30 4.46 -9.36
N GLN A 249 0.66 5.44 -8.52
CA GLN A 249 0.81 5.20 -7.07
C GLN A 249 -0.51 4.96 -6.36
N VAL A 250 -1.56 5.72 -6.67
CA VAL A 250 -2.90 5.45 -6.12
C VAL A 250 -3.37 4.05 -6.52
N LYS A 251 -3.04 3.58 -7.73
CA LYS A 251 -3.29 2.20 -8.14
C LYS A 251 -2.46 1.17 -7.36
N ASP A 252 -1.15 1.41 -7.19
CA ASP A 252 -0.26 0.52 -6.43
C ASP A 252 -0.67 0.47 -4.93
N PHE A 253 -1.15 1.58 -4.37
CA PHE A 253 -1.79 1.71 -3.05
C PHE A 253 -3.06 0.85 -2.93
N ILE A 254 -4.03 1.02 -3.84
CA ILE A 254 -5.27 0.23 -3.85
C ILE A 254 -4.95 -1.27 -3.97
N GLN A 255 -4.01 -1.63 -4.84
CA GLN A 255 -3.56 -3.02 -4.96
C GLN A 255 -2.90 -3.54 -3.67
N THR A 256 -2.18 -2.68 -2.93
CA THR A 256 -1.57 -3.05 -1.64
C THR A 256 -2.65 -3.33 -0.58
N LEU A 257 -3.73 -2.54 -0.51
CA LEU A 257 -4.85 -2.81 0.41
C LEU A 257 -5.47 -4.20 0.17
N VAL A 258 -5.71 -4.56 -1.10
CA VAL A 258 -6.26 -5.86 -1.48
C VAL A 258 -5.30 -7.02 -1.17
N LEU A 259 -3.99 -6.79 -1.32
CA LEU A 259 -2.96 -7.80 -1.00
C LEU A 259 -2.71 -7.97 0.52
N TYR A 260 -2.85 -6.90 1.31
CA TYR A 260 -2.76 -6.95 2.77
C TYR A 260 -3.95 -7.70 3.36
N GLY A 261 -5.16 -7.47 2.80
CA GLY A 261 -6.41 -8.07 3.26
C GLY A 261 -7.01 -7.35 4.48
N GLY A 262 -8.32 -7.48 4.68
CA GLY A 262 -9.02 -6.77 5.76
C GLY A 262 -9.28 -5.28 5.49
N TYR A 263 -9.00 -4.80 4.27
CA TYR A 263 -9.29 -3.44 3.78
C TYR A 263 -9.91 -3.47 2.37
N ASN A 264 -10.59 -4.55 2.02
CA ASN A 264 -11.18 -4.77 0.70
C ASN A 264 -12.35 -3.82 0.43
N GLU A 265 -13.20 -3.56 1.42
CA GLU A 265 -14.35 -2.65 1.30
C GLU A 265 -13.87 -1.22 0.98
N LEU A 266 -12.77 -0.78 1.62
CA LEU A 266 -12.14 0.50 1.33
C LEU A 266 -11.55 0.55 -0.09
N ALA A 267 -10.86 -0.53 -0.52
CA ALA A 267 -10.30 -0.64 -1.86
C ALA A 267 -11.39 -0.61 -2.94
N ASP A 268 -12.50 -1.34 -2.75
CA ASP A 268 -13.64 -1.37 -3.66
C ASP A 268 -14.35 -0.01 -3.74
N ILE A 269 -14.51 0.70 -2.61
CA ILE A 269 -15.01 2.08 -2.59
C ILE A 269 -14.09 3.01 -3.38
N LEU A 270 -12.77 2.92 -3.21
CA LEU A 270 -11.79 3.73 -3.96
C LEU A 270 -11.82 3.44 -5.47
N VAL A 271 -12.04 2.19 -5.87
CA VAL A 271 -12.17 1.80 -7.29
C VAL A 271 -13.49 2.28 -7.89
N ASN A 272 -14.60 2.21 -7.13
CA ASN A 272 -15.92 2.66 -7.56
C ASN A 272 -16.01 4.19 -7.64
N LEU A 273 -15.45 4.90 -6.65
CA LEU A 273 -15.33 6.36 -6.60
C LEU A 273 -14.16 6.85 -7.48
N THR A 274 -14.27 6.58 -8.79
CA THR A 274 -13.26 6.92 -9.79
C THR A 274 -12.85 8.41 -9.80
N SER A 275 -13.74 9.33 -9.41
CA SER A 275 -13.45 10.75 -9.19
C SER A 275 -12.37 10.95 -8.13
N LEU A 276 -12.57 10.38 -6.94
CA LEU A 276 -11.68 10.53 -5.79
C LEU A 276 -10.30 9.93 -6.06
N ALA A 277 -10.22 8.72 -6.63
CA ALA A 277 -8.94 8.11 -7.00
C ALA A 277 -8.18 8.95 -8.05
N THR A 278 -8.90 9.59 -8.97
CA THR A 278 -8.33 10.52 -9.96
C THR A 278 -7.85 11.82 -9.30
N GLU A 279 -8.62 12.38 -8.36
CA GLU A 279 -8.23 13.59 -7.62
C GLU A 279 -7.02 13.36 -6.72
N MET A 280 -6.96 12.24 -5.99
CA MET A 280 -5.76 11.80 -5.29
C MET A 280 -4.57 11.67 -6.25
N GLY A 281 -4.75 10.98 -7.38
CA GLY A 281 -3.70 10.78 -8.37
C GLY A 281 -3.17 12.10 -8.94
N ARG A 282 -4.05 13.08 -9.15
CA ARG A 282 -3.70 14.45 -9.55
C ARG A 282 -2.93 15.18 -8.45
N LEU A 283 -3.43 15.23 -7.22
CA LEU A 283 -2.76 15.91 -6.09
C LEU A 283 -1.35 15.34 -5.86
N VAL A 284 -1.24 14.02 -5.83
CA VAL A 284 0.02 13.30 -5.64
C VAL A 284 0.99 13.59 -6.79
N SER A 285 0.50 13.74 -8.03
CA SER A 285 1.31 14.16 -9.19
C SER A 285 1.76 15.63 -9.09
N GLU A 286 0.90 16.53 -8.61
CA GLU A 286 1.18 17.97 -8.45
C GLU A 286 2.21 18.29 -7.35
N GLY A 287 2.55 17.32 -6.49
CA GLY A 287 3.56 17.48 -5.43
C GLY A 287 3.01 17.44 -4.01
N TYR A 288 1.69 17.26 -3.83
CA TYR A 288 1.09 17.14 -2.51
C TYR A 288 1.41 15.78 -1.87
N VAL A 289 1.35 15.75 -0.54
CA VAL A 289 1.50 14.56 0.29
C VAL A 289 0.23 14.33 1.09
N LEU A 290 -0.11 13.07 1.33
CA LEU A 290 -1.38 12.63 1.91
C LEU A 290 -1.13 11.47 2.89
N THR A 291 -1.93 11.41 3.96
CA THR A 291 -2.07 10.22 4.80
C THR A 291 -3.51 9.76 4.79
N VAL A 292 -3.73 8.47 4.53
CA VAL A 292 -5.06 7.84 4.52
C VAL A 292 -5.21 7.00 5.78
N LEU A 293 -6.18 7.36 6.62
CA LEU A 293 -6.61 6.53 7.74
C LEU A 293 -7.57 5.46 7.19
N ALA A 294 -7.09 4.24 6.99
CA ALA A 294 -7.85 3.16 6.38
C ALA A 294 -8.69 2.42 7.44
N PRO A 295 -10.03 2.51 7.45
CA PRO A 295 -10.85 1.67 8.32
C PRO A 295 -10.87 0.22 7.82
N ASN A 296 -10.76 -0.74 8.73
CA ASN A 296 -10.81 -2.17 8.39
C ASN A 296 -12.22 -2.62 7.94
N ASP A 297 -12.28 -3.78 7.28
CA ASP A 297 -13.53 -4.36 6.74
C ASP A 297 -14.58 -4.58 7.84
N GLU A 298 -14.16 -4.92 9.08
CA GLU A 298 -15.06 -5.02 10.23
C GLU A 298 -15.70 -3.68 10.62
N ALA A 299 -14.95 -2.58 10.55
CA ALA A 299 -15.44 -1.24 10.83
C ALA A 299 -16.38 -0.76 9.72
N MET A 300 -16.02 -1.01 8.47
CA MET A 300 -16.84 -0.68 7.31
C MET A 300 -18.18 -1.44 7.33
N ALA A 301 -18.17 -2.72 7.71
CA ALA A 301 -19.38 -3.52 7.89
C ALA A 301 -20.30 -3.05 9.05
N ARG A 302 -19.81 -2.21 9.97
CA ARG A 302 -20.62 -1.61 11.05
C ARG A 302 -21.35 -0.33 10.62
N LEU A 303 -21.01 0.26 9.46
CA LEU A 303 -21.76 1.38 8.91
C LEU A 303 -23.17 0.91 8.51
N THR A 304 -24.19 1.70 8.83
CA THR A 304 -25.54 1.35 8.40
C THR A 304 -25.68 1.56 6.89
N THR A 305 -26.47 0.71 6.23
CA THR A 305 -26.78 0.85 4.80
C THR A 305 -27.28 2.24 4.45
N ASP A 306 -28.02 2.87 5.38
CA ASP A 306 -28.57 4.22 5.23
C ASP A 306 -27.46 5.29 5.14
N GLN A 307 -26.39 5.15 5.93
CA GLN A 307 -25.23 6.07 5.87
C GLN A 307 -24.41 5.89 4.59
N LEU A 308 -24.37 4.71 3.97
CA LEU A 308 -23.67 4.48 2.71
C LEU A 308 -24.55 4.76 1.46
N SER A 309 -25.88 4.78 1.61
CA SER A 309 -26.83 4.97 0.50
C SER A 309 -27.15 6.43 0.17
N GLU A 310 -26.81 7.39 1.03
CA GLU A 310 -26.96 8.82 0.72
C GLU A 310 -25.91 9.24 -0.34
N PRO A 311 -26.32 9.86 -1.48
CA PRO A 311 -25.40 10.22 -2.54
C PRO A 311 -24.36 11.25 -2.06
N GLY A 312 -23.08 10.95 -2.27
CA GLY A 312 -21.97 11.74 -1.77
C GLY A 312 -21.56 11.45 -0.31
N SER A 313 -22.29 10.61 0.43
CA SER A 313 -21.88 10.19 1.77
C SER A 313 -20.56 9.38 1.81
N PRO A 314 -20.34 8.33 1.00
CA PRO A 314 -19.09 7.56 1.06
C PRO A 314 -17.85 8.42 0.70
N GLU A 315 -18.01 9.36 -0.23
CA GLU A 315 -16.99 10.35 -0.60
C GLU A 315 -16.67 11.26 0.61
N ASN A 316 -17.69 11.81 1.27
CA ASN A 316 -17.56 12.66 2.44
C ASN A 316 -16.92 11.95 3.65
N ILE A 317 -17.27 10.68 3.88
CA ILE A 317 -16.63 9.85 4.91
C ILE A 317 -15.14 9.71 4.59
N LEU A 318 -14.80 9.35 3.35
CA LEU A 318 -13.42 9.09 2.96
C LEU A 318 -12.56 10.37 2.93
N TYR A 319 -13.09 11.53 2.56
CA TYR A 319 -12.42 12.82 2.72
C TYR A 319 -12.10 13.17 4.19
N TYR A 320 -12.87 12.68 5.16
CA TYR A 320 -12.58 12.86 6.59
C TYR A 320 -11.45 11.94 7.08
N HIS A 321 -11.18 10.85 6.37
CA HIS A 321 -10.07 9.92 6.64
C HIS A 321 -8.76 10.34 5.96
N MET A 322 -8.77 11.36 5.10
CA MET A 322 -7.59 11.85 4.39
C MET A 322 -7.02 13.10 5.04
N ILE A 323 -5.76 13.02 5.46
CA ILE A 323 -4.98 14.11 6.06
C ILE A 323 -4.02 14.68 4.99
N PRO A 324 -3.99 16.01 4.74
CA PRO A 324 -3.11 16.64 3.74
C PRO A 324 -1.65 16.82 4.21
N GLU A 325 -1.14 15.85 4.96
CA GLU A 325 0.22 15.81 5.52
C GLU A 325 0.75 14.37 5.44
N TYR A 326 2.07 14.20 5.37
CA TYR A 326 2.71 12.88 5.44
C TYR A 326 2.97 12.50 6.92
N GLN A 327 2.28 11.47 7.41
CA GLN A 327 2.31 11.07 8.81
C GLN A 327 2.47 9.54 8.92
N THR A 328 3.66 9.09 9.35
CA THR A 328 3.94 7.70 9.73
C THR A 328 3.48 7.41 11.15
N GLU A 329 3.41 6.13 11.54
CA GLU A 329 3.15 5.74 12.95
C GLU A 329 4.09 6.48 13.91
N GLU A 330 5.41 6.44 13.65
CA GLU A 330 6.41 7.07 14.52
C GLU A 330 6.15 8.58 14.67
N SER A 331 5.79 9.27 13.60
CA SER A 331 5.47 10.70 13.63
C SER A 331 4.27 10.98 14.52
N MET A 332 3.18 10.24 14.32
CA MET A 332 1.93 10.41 15.06
C MET A 332 2.10 10.07 16.55
N TYR A 333 2.74 8.95 16.87
CA TYR A 333 3.01 8.53 18.24
C TYR A 333 3.90 9.54 18.98
N ASN A 334 4.99 9.99 18.35
CA ASN A 334 5.85 11.03 18.93
C ASN A 334 5.10 12.36 19.14
N ALA A 335 4.20 12.73 18.22
CA ALA A 335 3.41 13.96 18.35
C ALA A 335 2.41 13.87 19.52
N VAL A 336 1.61 12.79 19.61
CA VAL A 336 0.65 12.65 20.70
C VAL A 336 1.31 12.48 22.07
N ARG A 337 2.46 11.80 22.14
CA ARG A 337 3.23 11.66 23.39
C ARG A 337 3.85 12.98 23.87
N ARG A 338 4.26 13.86 22.96
CA ARG A 338 4.84 15.19 23.30
C ARG A 338 3.79 16.24 23.63
N PHE A 339 2.66 16.24 22.93
CA PHE A 339 1.65 17.30 23.02
C PHE A 339 0.33 16.87 23.69
N GLY A 340 0.15 15.58 23.99
CA GLY A 340 -1.02 14.96 24.64
C GLY A 340 -2.30 14.91 23.79
N LYS A 341 -2.54 15.93 22.95
CA LYS A 341 -3.65 16.01 22.01
C LYS A 341 -3.21 16.79 20.77
N VAL A 342 -3.20 16.10 19.62
CA VAL A 342 -2.88 16.66 18.31
C VAL A 342 -4.17 16.82 17.50
N ARG A 343 -4.19 17.74 16.53
CA ARG A 343 -5.32 17.95 15.62
C ARG A 343 -4.79 18.00 14.20
N TYR A 344 -5.14 16.99 13.41
CA TYR A 344 -4.83 16.93 11.99
C TYR A 344 -5.95 17.59 11.18
N ASP A 345 -5.57 18.34 10.15
CA ASP A 345 -6.52 18.75 9.11
C ASP A 345 -6.99 17.54 8.30
N THR A 346 -8.18 17.64 7.72
CA THR A 346 -8.71 16.63 6.80
C THR A 346 -9.11 17.29 5.49
N LEU A 347 -9.26 16.50 4.43
CA LEU A 347 -9.79 17.01 3.16
C LEU A 347 -11.28 17.42 3.28
N ARG A 348 -12.03 16.85 4.22
CA ARG A 348 -13.41 17.29 4.55
C ARG A 348 -13.40 18.56 5.42
N LEU A 349 -13.14 19.71 4.81
CA LEU A 349 -13.29 21.01 5.50
C LEU A 349 -14.71 21.21 6.05
N PRO A 350 -14.89 21.83 7.23
CA PRO A 350 -13.87 22.39 8.14
C PRO A 350 -13.41 21.38 9.23
N HIS A 351 -13.67 20.08 9.06
CA HIS A 351 -13.47 19.10 10.11
C HIS A 351 -12.00 18.72 10.27
N LYS A 352 -11.59 18.54 11.53
CA LYS A 352 -10.24 18.10 11.92
C LYS A 352 -10.36 16.78 12.67
N VAL A 353 -9.45 15.84 12.42
CA VAL A 353 -9.33 14.62 13.23
C VAL A 353 -8.45 14.93 14.45
N VAL A 354 -8.91 14.51 15.61
CA VAL A 354 -8.18 14.64 16.88
C VAL A 354 -7.41 13.35 17.11
N ALA A 355 -6.12 13.42 17.45
CA ALA A 355 -5.31 12.27 17.85
C ALA A 355 -4.81 12.43 19.30
N ARG A 356 -4.77 11.33 20.06
CA ARG A 356 -4.34 11.27 21.46
C ARG A 356 -3.62 9.96 21.75
N GLU A 357 -2.75 9.95 22.75
CA GLU A 357 -2.19 8.69 23.27
C GLU A 357 -3.27 7.96 24.10
N ALA A 358 -3.48 6.67 23.82
CA ALA A 358 -4.33 5.80 24.61
C ALA A 358 -3.80 4.36 24.55
N ASP A 359 -3.71 3.69 25.70
CA ASP A 359 -3.39 2.25 25.79
C ASP A 359 -2.07 1.82 25.13
N GLY A 360 -1.16 2.77 24.91
CA GLY A 360 0.14 2.56 24.26
C GLY A 360 0.16 2.83 22.74
N SER A 361 -0.99 3.10 22.11
CA SER A 361 -1.08 3.47 20.69
C SER A 361 -1.69 4.87 20.46
N VAL A 362 -1.86 5.24 19.19
CA VAL A 362 -2.51 6.48 18.77
C VAL A 362 -4.02 6.23 18.60
N LYS A 363 -4.84 7.03 19.28
CA LYS A 363 -6.30 7.01 19.18
C LYS A 363 -6.83 8.27 18.50
N PHE A 364 -7.54 8.08 17.41
CA PHE A 364 -8.19 9.11 16.61
C PHE A 364 -9.66 9.33 17.03
N GLY A 365 -10.20 10.53 16.82
CA GLY A 365 -11.61 10.86 17.09
C GLY A 365 -11.92 11.18 18.57
N GLN A 366 -13.21 11.28 18.89
CA GLN A 366 -13.72 11.61 20.23
C GLN A 366 -15.05 10.89 20.55
N GLY A 367 -15.10 10.21 21.70
CA GLY A 367 -16.29 9.49 22.18
C GLY A 367 -16.49 8.15 21.46
N GLU A 368 -17.75 7.75 21.25
CA GLU A 368 -18.14 6.47 20.61
C GLU A 368 -17.56 6.26 19.19
N GLY A 369 -17.28 7.35 18.46
CA GLY A 369 -16.71 7.33 17.11
C GLY A 369 -15.19 7.53 17.09
N SER A 370 -14.48 6.98 18.09
CA SER A 370 -13.02 7.00 18.15
C SER A 370 -12.43 5.69 17.64
N ALA A 371 -11.36 5.76 16.85
CA ALA A 371 -10.65 4.60 16.33
C ALA A 371 -9.22 4.53 16.88
N TYR A 372 -8.73 3.34 17.20
CA TYR A 372 -7.32 3.09 17.47
C TYR A 372 -6.56 2.85 16.16
N LEU A 373 -5.31 3.31 16.11
CA LEU A 373 -4.33 2.81 15.15
C LEU A 373 -4.08 1.33 15.47
N PHE A 374 -4.35 0.47 14.48
CA PHE A 374 -4.30 -0.98 14.61
C PHE A 374 -3.19 -1.59 13.73
N ASP A 375 -3.22 -1.30 12.42
CA ASP A 375 -2.19 -1.71 11.47
C ASP A 375 -1.37 -0.47 11.03
N PRO A 376 -0.18 -0.21 11.61
CA PRO A 376 0.64 0.93 11.22
C PRO A 376 1.31 0.75 9.85
N ASP A 377 1.50 1.86 9.13
CA ASP A 377 2.35 1.97 7.92
C ASP A 377 2.07 0.92 6.80
N ILE A 378 0.81 0.51 6.60
CA ILE A 378 0.34 -0.47 5.57
C ILE A 378 0.94 -0.20 4.18
N TYR A 379 1.05 1.07 3.81
CA TYR A 379 1.67 1.52 2.57
C TYR A 379 2.38 2.84 2.81
N THR A 380 3.65 2.94 2.38
CA THR A 380 4.47 4.15 2.47
C THR A 380 5.35 4.29 1.22
N ASP A 381 5.23 5.41 0.50
CA ASP A 381 6.06 5.71 -0.69
C ASP A 381 6.80 7.06 -0.63
N GLY A 382 6.67 7.78 0.49
CA GLY A 382 7.21 9.13 0.69
C GLY A 382 6.31 10.28 0.24
N ARG A 383 5.13 10.01 -0.36
CA ARG A 383 4.05 11.00 -0.56
C ARG A 383 2.70 10.53 -0.05
N ILE A 384 2.37 9.26 -0.17
CA ILE A 384 1.20 8.62 0.42
C ILE A 384 1.67 7.77 1.61
N SER A 385 1.01 7.94 2.74
CA SER A 385 1.09 7.03 3.90
C SER A 385 -0.29 6.45 4.18
N VAL A 386 -0.37 5.18 4.58
CA VAL A 386 -1.65 4.51 4.89
C VAL A 386 -1.57 3.88 6.27
N GLN A 387 -2.59 4.13 7.08
CA GLN A 387 -2.62 3.83 8.52
C GLN A 387 -3.94 3.12 8.85
N GLY A 388 -3.89 1.85 9.21
CA GLY A 388 -5.07 1.03 9.51
C GLY A 388 -5.71 1.37 10.84
N ILE A 389 -7.03 1.56 10.86
CA ILE A 389 -7.81 1.89 12.06
C ILE A 389 -8.99 0.93 12.26
N ASP A 390 -9.36 0.71 13.54
CA ASP A 390 -10.36 -0.29 13.97
C ASP A 390 -11.83 0.18 13.92
N ALA A 391 -12.08 1.43 13.56
CA ALA A 391 -13.41 2.04 13.47
C ALA A 391 -13.46 3.16 12.41
N VAL A 392 -14.61 3.35 11.79
CA VAL A 392 -14.82 4.46 10.83
C VAL A 392 -14.96 5.77 11.60
N LEU A 393 -14.12 6.76 11.27
CA LEU A 393 -14.19 8.10 11.84
C LEU A 393 -15.36 8.86 11.23
N LEU A 394 -16.24 9.39 12.08
CA LEU A 394 -17.35 10.25 11.68
C LEU A 394 -17.19 11.65 12.28
N PRO A 395 -17.39 12.72 11.49
CA PRO A 395 -17.30 14.09 11.98
C PRO A 395 -18.46 14.44 12.91
N GLU A 396 -18.24 15.39 13.82
CA GLU A 396 -19.14 15.60 14.97
C GLU A 396 -20.56 16.08 14.62
N ASP A 397 -20.76 16.66 13.43
CA ASP A 397 -22.05 17.19 12.97
C ASP A 397 -23.03 16.10 12.47
N ASP A 398 -22.53 14.92 12.08
CA ASP A 398 -23.37 13.79 11.64
C ASP A 398 -23.99 13.03 12.84
N LYS A 399 -23.71 13.47 14.07
CA LYS A 399 -24.50 13.13 15.26
C LYS A 399 -25.84 13.87 15.20
N LYS A 400 -26.81 13.28 14.49
CA LYS A 400 -28.25 13.42 14.88
C LYS A 400 -28.29 13.29 16.40
N PRO A 401 -28.85 14.26 17.15
CA PRO A 401 -28.82 14.20 18.60
C PRO A 401 -29.53 12.92 19.02
N ALA A 402 -28.80 12.05 19.71
CA ALA A 402 -29.39 10.86 20.31
C ALA A 402 -30.60 11.33 21.12
N THR A 403 -31.78 10.85 20.73
CA THR A 403 -33.00 11.07 21.49
C THR A 403 -32.69 10.67 22.93
N PRO A 404 -32.83 11.57 23.91
CA PRO A 404 -32.48 11.24 25.28
C PRO A 404 -33.36 10.05 25.68
N VAL A 405 -32.72 8.90 25.89
CA VAL A 405 -33.41 7.65 26.23
C VAL A 405 -34.24 7.94 27.47
N SER A 406 -35.55 7.86 27.31
CA SER A 406 -36.50 8.17 28.38
C SER A 406 -36.22 7.25 29.57
N ALA A 407 -35.79 7.84 30.67
CA ALA A 407 -35.66 7.12 31.93
C ALA A 407 -37.00 6.45 32.28
N PRO A 408 -37.00 5.22 32.80
CA PRO A 408 -38.23 4.45 32.96
C PRO A 408 -39.17 5.10 33.98
N ASP A 409 -40.47 5.09 33.65
CA ASP A 409 -41.55 5.68 34.43
C ASP A 409 -41.50 5.30 35.91
N ARG A 410 -41.24 6.30 36.77
CA ARG A 410 -41.57 6.24 38.20
C ARG A 410 -42.74 7.16 38.48
N LYS A 411 -43.94 6.58 38.56
CA LYS A 411 -45.16 7.25 39.01
C LYS A 411 -44.92 7.92 40.37
N ALA A 412 -45.23 9.21 40.46
CA ALA A 412 -45.24 9.94 41.72
C ALA A 412 -46.54 9.66 42.50
N PRO A 413 -46.48 9.45 43.83
CA PRO A 413 -47.58 9.81 44.72
C PRO A 413 -47.54 11.31 44.99
N ALA A 414 -48.71 11.90 45.25
CA ALA A 414 -48.88 13.35 45.33
C ALA A 414 -48.98 13.89 46.77
N VAL A 415 -49.09 15.23 46.85
CA VAL A 415 -49.76 16.04 47.90
C VAL A 415 -48.87 16.79 48.91
N THR A 416 -49.14 18.11 49.00
CA THR A 416 -48.76 19.12 50.03
C THR A 416 -47.27 19.43 50.28
N GLY A 417 -46.84 20.70 50.40
CA GLY A 417 -47.55 21.97 50.20
C GLY A 417 -46.88 23.16 50.91
N SER A 418 -47.07 24.39 50.38
CA SER A 418 -46.58 25.67 50.95
C SER A 418 -45.04 25.84 50.93
N ARG A 419 -44.43 27.03 50.76
CA ARG A 419 -44.87 28.45 50.69
C ARG A 419 -43.80 29.27 49.93
N LYS A 420 -44.23 30.38 49.28
CA LYS A 420 -43.64 31.75 49.19
C LYS A 420 -42.14 31.93 49.58
N SER A 421 -41.28 32.72 48.91
CA SER A 421 -41.51 33.75 47.86
C SER A 421 -40.22 34.47 47.38
N LYS A 422 -40.29 35.08 46.17
CA LYS A 422 -39.69 36.37 45.73
C LYS A 422 -38.15 36.56 45.59
N LEU A 423 -37.72 36.51 44.32
CA LEU A 423 -36.98 37.54 43.54
C LEU A 423 -36.45 38.84 44.20
N ARG A 424 -35.17 39.18 43.88
CA ARG A 424 -34.51 40.48 43.52
C ARG A 424 -33.12 40.57 44.19
N ARG A 425 -31.98 40.76 43.50
CA ARG A 425 -31.49 41.79 42.53
C ARG A 425 -30.95 43.08 43.19
N GLY A 426 -29.61 43.20 43.27
CA GLY A 426 -28.84 44.40 43.68
C GLY A 426 -27.68 44.00 44.63
N LYS A 427 -26.37 44.09 44.32
CA LYS A 427 -25.43 45.20 43.95
C LYS A 427 -24.80 45.88 45.20
N LEU A 428 -23.46 46.10 45.16
CA LEU A 428 -22.63 46.93 46.08
C LEU A 428 -22.44 46.36 47.51
N LEU A 429 -21.43 46.75 48.31
CA LEU A 429 -20.01 47.11 48.10
C LEU A 429 -19.36 47.16 49.51
N GLU A 430 -18.08 46.78 49.64
CA GLU A 430 -17.14 47.17 50.71
C GLU A 430 -17.31 46.79 52.21
N ALA A 431 -16.15 46.85 52.90
CA ALA A 431 -15.91 47.02 54.34
C ALA A 431 -16.33 45.87 55.30
N THR A 432 -15.42 45.19 56.02
CA THR A 432 -14.43 45.78 56.94
C THR A 432 -13.34 44.77 57.34
N CYS A 433 -12.22 45.28 57.86
CA CYS A 433 -11.07 44.48 58.31
C CYS A 433 -11.01 44.34 59.84
N ARG A 434 -10.65 43.16 60.33
CA ARG A 434 -10.09 42.89 61.68
C ARG A 434 -9.12 41.71 61.55
N MET A 435 -7.96 41.62 62.19
CA MET A 435 -7.00 42.52 62.85
C MET A 435 -6.02 41.59 63.59
N ALA A 436 -4.74 41.97 63.70
CA ALA A 436 -3.62 41.19 64.28
C ALA A 436 -3.27 39.86 63.54
N GLY A 437 -2.02 39.55 63.20
CA GLY A 437 -0.74 40.23 63.40
C GLY A 437 0.21 39.43 64.30
N VAL A 438 1.45 39.19 63.85
CA VAL A 438 2.71 39.15 64.64
C VAL A 438 3.87 38.74 63.70
N PHE A 439 4.85 39.66 63.51
CA PHE A 439 6.26 39.47 63.07
C PHE A 439 6.54 38.72 61.73
N GLY A 440 7.45 39.14 60.84
CA GLY A 440 8.31 40.34 60.80
C GLY A 440 9.38 40.22 59.68
N GLN A 441 9.95 41.36 59.23
CA GLN A 441 11.02 41.51 58.21
C GLN A 441 10.57 41.29 56.73
N ARG A 442 10.45 42.36 55.91
CA ARG A 442 11.52 43.07 55.12
C ARG A 442 12.03 42.22 53.93
N SER A 443 11.94 42.60 52.64
CA SER A 443 11.77 43.93 52.03
C SER A 443 11.25 43.93 50.57
N ARG A 444 10.45 44.95 50.22
CA ARG A 444 10.38 45.72 48.93
C ARG A 444 9.98 44.98 47.63
N LEU A 445 8.85 45.37 47.00
CA LEU A 445 8.71 46.29 45.83
C LEU A 445 9.33 45.71 44.53
N ALA A 446 8.71 45.70 43.34
CA ALA A 446 7.34 46.02 42.85
C ALA A 446 7.24 45.40 41.42
N SER A 447 6.15 45.40 40.63
CA SER A 447 4.75 45.90 40.70
C SER A 447 3.92 45.21 39.59
N CYS A 448 2.59 45.25 39.68
CA CYS A 448 1.69 44.98 38.54
C CYS A 448 0.89 46.25 38.19
N GLN A 449 0.47 46.36 36.93
CA GLN A 449 -0.45 47.35 36.39
C GLN A 449 -1.63 46.65 35.73
#